data_AF-A0A959UMH2-F1
#
_entry.id   AF-A0A959UMH2-F1
#
_cell.length_a   1.000
_cell.length_b   1.000
_cell.length_c   1.000
_cell.angle_alpha   90.00
_cell.angle_beta   90.00
_cell.angle_gamma   90.00
#
_symmetry.space_group_name_H-M   'P 1'
#
loop_
_entity.id
_entity.type
_entity.pdbx_description
1 polymer ?
#
loop_
_entity_poly.entity_id
_entity_poly.type
_entity_poly.pdbx_seq_one_letter_code
_entity_poly.pdbx_strand_id
1 'polypeptide(L)'
;EGAQGICPPDWHIPSDDEWKQLEGEVDSGFDYPDPEWDGVGWRGTDAGGNLKETGTIHWAEPNTGATNSSGFSCLPGGVRGTAGNFTYPTSYSNHWTSSAGTTAWIRQMHFDETGVNRYATDFGYGLSVRCVKD
;
A
#
# COMPACT_ATOMS: atom_id res chain seq x y z
N GLU A 1 -14.87 -5.06 6.89
CA GLU A 1 -14.14 -4.14 6.00
C GLU A 1 -14.69 -2.75 6.22
N GLY A 2 -13.85 -1.71 6.23
CA GLY A 2 -14.22 -0.34 6.58
C GLY A 2 -14.33 -0.06 8.09
N ALA A 3 -13.52 -0.72 8.92
CA ALA A 3 -13.61 -0.55 10.37
C ALA A 3 -12.90 0.74 10.83
N GLN A 4 -13.53 1.52 11.72
CA GLN A 4 -12.91 2.69 12.35
C GLN A 4 -11.55 2.33 12.99
N GLY A 5 -11.53 1.29 13.83
CA GLY A 5 -10.28 0.81 14.46
C GLY A 5 -9.57 1.90 15.26
N ILE A 6 -8.29 2.14 14.92
CA ILE A 6 -7.44 3.17 15.55
C ILE A 6 -7.63 4.57 14.93
N CYS A 7 -8.50 4.69 13.94
CA CYS A 7 -8.72 5.94 13.23
C CYS A 7 -9.58 6.93 14.05
N PRO A 8 -9.40 8.25 13.79
CA PRO A 8 -10.26 9.27 14.38
C PRO A 8 -11.75 9.02 14.06
N PRO A 9 -12.68 9.64 14.81
CA PRO A 9 -14.09 9.67 14.41
C PRO A 9 -14.27 10.22 12.99
N ASP A 10 -15.21 9.65 12.23
CA ASP A 10 -15.47 9.94 10.80
C ASP A 10 -14.33 9.54 9.84
N TRP A 11 -13.50 8.60 10.29
CA TRP A 11 -12.44 7.98 9.50
C TRP A 11 -12.38 6.48 9.78
N HIS A 12 -11.93 5.72 8.80
CA HIS A 12 -11.76 4.27 8.91
C HIS A 12 -10.44 3.79 8.32
N ILE A 13 -10.11 2.56 8.69
CA ILE A 13 -9.03 1.81 8.04
C ILE A 13 -9.55 1.36 6.67
N PRO A 14 -8.85 1.66 5.57
CA PRO A 14 -9.31 1.32 4.23
C PRO A 14 -9.42 -0.20 4.07
N SER A 15 -10.50 -0.61 3.43
CA SER A 15 -10.72 -1.96 2.99
C SER A 15 -9.81 -2.34 1.83
N ASP A 16 -9.76 -3.64 1.51
CA ASP A 16 -9.10 -4.10 0.30
C ASP A 16 -9.71 -3.48 -0.96
N ASP A 17 -11.03 -3.26 -0.99
CA ASP A 17 -11.70 -2.69 -2.15
C ASP A 17 -11.43 -1.21 -2.34
N GLU A 18 -11.35 -0.43 -1.27
CA GLU A 18 -10.98 0.99 -1.35
C GLU A 18 -9.53 1.19 -1.78
N TRP A 19 -8.64 0.26 -1.40
CA TRP A 19 -7.29 0.25 -1.97
C TRP A 19 -7.32 -0.05 -3.47
N LYS A 20 -8.10 -1.04 -3.93
CA LYS A 20 -8.26 -1.34 -5.36
C LYS A 20 -8.78 -0.13 -6.15
N GLN A 21 -9.74 0.59 -5.58
CA GLN A 21 -10.26 1.83 -6.16
C GLN A 21 -9.16 2.88 -6.27
N LEU A 22 -8.44 3.16 -5.18
CA LEU A 22 -7.31 4.11 -5.20
C LEU A 22 -6.25 3.73 -6.23
N GLU A 23 -5.89 2.46 -6.31
CA GLU A 23 -4.89 1.95 -7.25
C GLU A 23 -5.34 2.13 -8.71
N GLY A 24 -6.59 1.81 -9.03
CA GLY A 24 -7.14 1.98 -10.38
C GLY A 24 -7.34 3.43 -10.79
N GLU A 25 -7.66 4.33 -9.87
CA GLU A 25 -7.79 5.77 -10.17
C GLU A 25 -6.45 6.45 -10.49
N VAL A 26 -5.33 5.86 -10.07
CA VAL A 26 -3.99 6.42 -10.26
C VAL A 26 -3.15 5.62 -11.26
N ASP A 27 -3.65 4.51 -11.78
CA ASP A 27 -2.97 3.73 -12.81
C ASP A 27 -3.27 4.28 -14.21
N SER A 28 -2.27 4.24 -15.09
CA SER A 28 -2.44 4.65 -16.48
C SER A 28 -2.89 3.54 -17.43
N GLY A 29 -2.85 2.28 -16.99
CA GLY A 29 -3.16 1.11 -17.83
C GLY A 29 -4.48 0.44 -17.50
N PHE A 30 -4.91 0.44 -16.24
CA PHE A 30 -6.08 -0.30 -15.76
C PHE A 30 -6.96 0.56 -14.84
N ASP A 31 -8.07 1.07 -15.37
CA ASP A 31 -9.06 1.77 -14.55
C ASP A 31 -9.73 0.80 -13.55
N TYR A 32 -10.22 1.29 -12.40
CA TYR A 32 -11.12 0.50 -11.56
C TYR A 32 -12.50 0.37 -12.24
N PRO A 33 -13.17 -0.81 -12.24
CA PRO A 33 -12.83 -2.07 -11.58
C PRO A 33 -12.27 -3.15 -12.54
N ASP A 34 -11.19 -2.86 -13.28
CA ASP A 34 -10.53 -3.88 -14.10
C ASP A 34 -10.13 -5.12 -13.27
N PRO A 35 -10.29 -6.37 -13.79
CA PRO A 35 -9.91 -7.59 -13.09
C PRO A 35 -8.44 -7.69 -12.65
N GLU A 36 -7.54 -6.88 -13.23
CA GLU A 36 -6.17 -6.71 -12.75
C GLU A 36 -6.13 -6.43 -11.23
N TRP A 37 -7.09 -5.65 -10.75
CA TRP A 37 -7.20 -5.27 -9.34
C TRP A 37 -7.71 -6.39 -8.42
N ASP A 38 -8.09 -7.57 -8.93
CA ASP A 38 -8.35 -8.73 -8.08
C ASP A 38 -7.16 -9.69 -7.99
N GLY A 39 -6.10 -9.43 -8.78
CA GLY A 39 -4.86 -10.19 -8.80
C GLY A 39 -4.09 -10.21 -7.46
N VAL A 40 -3.22 -11.21 -7.34
CA VAL A 40 -2.24 -11.36 -6.25
C VAL A 40 -0.84 -11.20 -6.83
N GLY A 41 0.02 -10.45 -6.14
CA GLY A 41 1.35 -10.10 -6.60
C GLY A 41 1.45 -8.63 -7.04
N TRP A 42 2.54 -8.31 -7.72
CA TRP A 42 2.77 -7.03 -8.38
C TRP A 42 1.78 -6.84 -9.53
N ARG A 43 1.07 -5.72 -9.52
CA ARG A 43 -0.02 -5.41 -10.45
C ARG A 43 -0.12 -3.92 -10.73
N GLY A 44 -0.86 -3.59 -11.78
CA GLY A 44 -0.95 -2.24 -12.33
C GLY A 44 0.30 -1.89 -13.15
N THR A 45 0.16 -0.88 -14.01
CA THR A 45 1.24 -0.38 -14.85
C THR A 45 2.20 0.51 -14.05
N ASP A 46 1.64 1.49 -13.35
CA ASP A 46 2.39 2.56 -12.67
C ASP A 46 1.70 3.08 -11.40
N ALA A 47 0.62 2.44 -10.94
CA ALA A 47 -0.10 2.84 -9.74
C ALA A 47 0.81 3.04 -8.51
N GLY A 48 1.74 2.12 -8.26
CA GLY A 48 2.68 2.24 -7.13
C GLY A 48 3.61 3.44 -7.26
N GLY A 49 4.12 3.71 -8.44
CA GLY A 49 4.90 4.91 -8.76
C GLY A 49 4.11 6.20 -8.53
N ASN A 50 2.85 6.22 -8.96
CA ASN A 50 1.95 7.36 -8.82
C ASN A 50 1.49 7.62 -7.37
N LEU A 51 1.63 6.63 -6.48
CA LEU A 51 1.39 6.76 -5.04
C LEU A 51 2.63 7.15 -4.22
N LYS A 52 3.84 6.74 -4.63
CA LYS A 52 5.09 6.97 -3.89
C LYS A 52 5.48 8.45 -3.84
N GLU A 53 6.07 8.87 -2.71
CA GLU A 53 6.81 10.13 -2.62
C GLU A 53 7.88 10.19 -3.73
N THR A 54 8.02 11.35 -4.37
CA THR A 54 9.05 11.60 -5.39
C THR A 54 10.45 11.70 -4.81
N GLY A 55 11.45 11.29 -5.58
CA GLY A 55 12.86 11.41 -5.21
C GLY A 55 13.28 10.38 -4.16
N THR A 56 14.44 10.58 -3.55
CA THR A 56 15.12 9.56 -2.72
C THR A 56 15.54 10.08 -1.36
N ILE A 57 14.83 11.10 -0.85
CA ILE A 57 15.04 11.61 0.51
C ILE A 57 14.75 10.49 1.52
N HIS A 58 13.65 9.76 1.34
CA HIS A 58 13.27 8.63 2.20
C HIS A 58 13.41 7.27 1.49
N TRP A 59 13.00 7.19 0.23
CA TRP A 59 13.10 5.96 -0.56
C TRP A 59 14.54 5.66 -0.98
N ALA A 60 14.90 4.38 -1.02
CA ALA A 60 16.14 3.94 -1.63
C ALA A 60 16.16 4.24 -3.14
N GLU A 61 17.35 4.51 -3.69
CA GLU A 61 17.57 4.58 -5.14
C GLU A 61 17.26 3.23 -5.80
N PRO A 62 16.54 3.18 -6.93
CA PRO A 62 16.22 4.33 -7.80
C PRO A 62 14.85 5.01 -7.56
N ASN A 63 14.04 4.52 -6.61
CA ASN A 63 12.63 4.89 -6.47
C ASN A 63 11.85 4.89 -7.80
N THR A 64 11.92 3.77 -8.53
CA THR A 64 11.43 3.60 -9.90
C THR A 64 9.99 4.12 -10.06
N GLY A 65 9.79 4.97 -11.07
CA GLY A 65 8.49 5.47 -11.49
C GLY A 65 7.79 6.40 -10.49
N ALA A 66 8.45 6.84 -9.42
CA ALA A 66 7.81 7.67 -8.41
C ALA A 66 7.50 9.08 -8.93
N THR A 67 6.20 9.39 -9.04
CA THR A 67 5.72 10.70 -9.50
C THR A 67 4.87 11.42 -8.45
N ASN A 68 4.31 10.70 -7.49
CA ASN A 68 3.32 11.21 -6.53
C ASN A 68 2.16 11.98 -7.20
N SER A 69 1.77 11.62 -8.42
CA SER A 69 0.72 12.33 -9.17
C SER A 69 -0.65 12.30 -8.45
N SER A 70 -0.87 11.31 -7.59
CA SER A 70 -2.05 11.19 -6.72
C SER A 70 -2.08 12.18 -5.54
N GLY A 71 -0.94 12.75 -5.15
CA GLY A 71 -0.77 13.50 -3.89
C GLY A 71 -0.76 12.62 -2.62
N PHE A 72 -0.89 11.30 -2.74
CA PHE A 72 -0.95 10.36 -1.60
C PHE A 72 0.32 10.40 -0.74
N SER A 73 1.47 10.64 -1.38
CA SER A 73 2.80 10.77 -0.77
C SER A 73 3.16 9.55 0.09
N CYS A 74 3.16 8.37 -0.50
CA CYS A 74 3.54 7.15 0.20
C CYS A 74 5.03 7.19 0.56
N LEU A 75 5.30 7.18 1.86
CA LEU A 75 6.65 7.11 2.41
C LEU A 75 7.04 5.65 2.68
N PRO A 76 8.34 5.31 2.59
CA PRO A 76 8.79 4.01 3.05
C PRO A 76 8.69 3.95 4.58
N GLY A 77 8.42 2.76 5.08
CA GLY A 77 8.25 2.51 6.51
C GLY A 77 8.73 1.13 6.95
N GLY A 78 9.31 0.36 6.04
CA GLY A 78 9.81 -0.99 6.29
C GLY A 78 8.75 -1.96 6.78
N VAL A 79 9.21 -2.94 7.55
CA VAL A 79 8.38 -3.99 8.14
C VAL A 79 9.00 -4.44 9.46
N ARG A 80 8.17 -4.58 10.50
CA ARG A 80 8.53 -5.34 11.69
C ARG A 80 8.16 -6.81 11.47
N GLY A 81 9.15 -7.69 11.45
CA GLY A 81 8.94 -9.13 11.36
C GLY A 81 8.30 -9.72 12.63
N THR A 82 7.89 -10.97 12.54
CA THR A 82 7.23 -11.71 13.65
C THR A 82 8.13 -11.88 14.87
N ALA A 83 9.45 -11.99 14.66
CA ALA A 83 10.45 -12.03 15.74
C ALA A 83 10.77 -10.64 16.34
N GLY A 84 10.15 -9.57 15.82
CA GLY A 84 10.29 -8.20 16.32
C GLY A 84 11.44 -7.39 15.75
N ASN A 85 12.24 -7.96 14.85
CA ASN A 85 13.22 -7.22 14.06
C ASN A 85 12.51 -6.25 13.10
N PHE A 86 13.07 -5.06 12.92
CA PHE A 86 12.60 -4.09 11.95
C PHE A 86 13.59 -4.01 10.78
N THR A 87 13.08 -4.12 9.55
CA THR A 87 13.91 -4.26 8.34
C THR A 87 13.36 -3.44 7.19
N TYR A 88 14.24 -3.16 6.22
CA TYR A 88 13.90 -2.49 4.95
C TYR A 88 13.26 -1.09 5.09
N PRO A 89 13.76 -0.22 6.00
CA PRO A 89 13.11 1.06 6.33
C PRO A 89 12.97 2.02 5.15
N THR A 90 13.80 1.87 4.10
CA THR A 90 13.81 2.73 2.91
C THR A 90 13.39 1.99 1.64
N SER A 91 13.18 0.67 1.71
CA SER A 91 12.93 -0.17 0.53
C SER A 91 11.46 -0.55 0.38
N TYR A 92 10.72 -0.69 1.49
CA TYR A 92 9.31 -1.05 1.46
C TYR A 92 8.44 -0.01 2.17
N SER A 93 7.22 0.12 1.66
CA SER A 93 6.07 0.62 2.42
C SER A 93 4.99 -0.44 2.41
N ASN A 94 4.53 -0.85 3.59
CA ASN A 94 3.54 -1.90 3.75
C ASN A 94 2.34 -1.36 4.51
N HIS A 95 1.14 -1.58 3.99
CA HIS A 95 -0.10 -1.10 4.57
C HIS A 95 -1.08 -2.23 4.83
N TRP A 96 -1.58 -2.31 6.06
CA TRP A 96 -2.72 -3.15 6.39
C TRP A 96 -4.00 -2.60 5.79
N THR A 97 -4.86 -3.51 5.34
CA THR A 97 -6.28 -3.25 5.09
C THR A 97 -7.12 -3.60 6.32
N SER A 98 -8.39 -3.21 6.34
CA SER A 98 -9.33 -3.54 7.41
C SER A 98 -9.85 -4.99 7.40
N SER A 99 -9.20 -5.89 6.66
CA SER A 99 -9.60 -7.29 6.57
C SER A 99 -9.58 -8.01 7.91
N ALA A 100 -10.63 -8.81 8.13
CA ALA A 100 -10.78 -9.65 9.31
C ALA A 100 -10.45 -11.11 8.99
N GLY A 101 -9.94 -11.86 9.96
CA GLY A 101 -9.66 -13.29 9.81
C GLY A 101 -8.38 -13.71 10.52
N THR A 102 -7.70 -14.72 9.98
CA THR A 102 -6.36 -15.17 10.41
C THR A 102 -5.24 -14.57 9.56
N THR A 103 -5.59 -14.05 8.39
CA THR A 103 -4.74 -13.27 7.50
C THR A 103 -5.50 -12.03 7.05
N ALA A 104 -4.77 -10.99 6.66
CA ALA A 104 -5.34 -9.77 6.08
C ALA A 104 -4.61 -9.41 4.79
N TRP A 105 -5.35 -8.79 3.86
CA TRP A 105 -4.75 -8.21 2.67
C TRP A 105 -3.84 -7.05 3.04
N ILE A 106 -2.73 -6.93 2.33
CA ILE A 106 -1.85 -5.79 2.44
C ILE A 106 -1.61 -5.17 1.07
N ARG A 107 -1.10 -3.94 1.11
CA ARG A 107 -0.45 -3.30 -0.03
C ARG A 107 1.01 -3.07 0.28
N GLN A 108 1.87 -3.48 -0.64
CA GLN A 108 3.30 -3.26 -0.54
C GLN A 108 3.77 -2.47 -1.76
N MET A 109 4.45 -1.37 -1.49
CA MET A 109 5.21 -0.60 -2.47
C MET A 109 6.70 -0.84 -2.24
N HIS A 110 7.45 -0.98 -3.33
CA HIS A 110 8.90 -1.20 -3.28
C HIS A 110 9.64 -0.13 -4.09
N PHE A 111 10.87 0.15 -3.69
CA PHE A 111 11.66 1.23 -4.27
C PHE A 111 12.01 0.96 -5.75
N ASP A 112 12.12 -0.29 -6.20
CA ASP A 112 12.46 -0.60 -7.60
C ASP A 112 11.25 -0.98 -8.48
N GLU A 113 10.03 -1.00 -7.91
CA GLU A 113 8.79 -1.39 -8.61
C GLU A 113 7.89 -0.20 -8.91
N THR A 114 7.17 -0.26 -10.03
CA THR A 114 6.17 0.74 -10.43
C THR A 114 4.75 0.34 -10.06
N GLY A 115 4.47 -0.95 -9.94
CA GLY A 115 3.17 -1.48 -9.53
C GLY A 115 3.00 -1.50 -8.00
N VAL A 116 1.87 -2.03 -7.55
CA VAL A 116 1.60 -2.32 -6.14
C VAL A 116 1.52 -3.82 -5.94
N ASN A 117 2.20 -4.36 -4.93
CA ASN A 117 2.09 -5.76 -4.57
C ASN A 117 0.93 -5.97 -3.60
N ARG A 118 0.00 -6.85 -3.98
CA ARG A 118 -1.10 -7.29 -3.11
C ARG A 118 -0.94 -8.76 -2.74
N TYR A 119 -0.93 -9.03 -1.45
CA TYR A 119 -0.98 -10.39 -0.92
C TYR A 119 -1.58 -10.39 0.49
N ALA A 120 -1.94 -11.59 0.97
CA ALA A 120 -2.43 -11.76 2.34
C ALA A 120 -1.33 -12.34 3.23
N THR A 121 -1.22 -11.84 4.45
CA THR A 121 -0.25 -12.33 5.45
C THR A 121 -0.87 -12.36 6.85
N ASP A 122 -0.23 -13.08 7.78
CA ASP A 122 -0.67 -13.17 9.18
C ASP A 122 -0.38 -11.89 9.99
N PHE A 123 -1.12 -11.71 11.09
CA PHE A 123 -1.06 -10.53 11.95
C PHE A 123 0.20 -10.45 12.84
N GLY A 124 1.18 -11.35 12.68
CA GLY A 124 2.44 -11.30 13.43
C GLY A 124 3.38 -10.18 12.97
N TYR A 125 3.15 -9.62 11.78
CA TYR A 125 3.92 -8.51 11.22
C TYR A 125 3.43 -7.15 11.74
N GLY A 126 4.36 -6.22 11.95
CA GLY A 126 4.04 -4.81 12.18
C GLY A 126 4.18 -4.02 10.89
N LEU A 127 3.05 -3.60 10.33
CA LEU A 127 2.93 -2.80 9.10
C LEU A 127 2.16 -1.52 9.41
N SER A 128 2.25 -0.53 8.53
CA SER A 128 1.56 0.74 8.69
C SER A 128 0.06 0.60 8.50
N VAL A 129 -0.70 1.47 9.15
CA VAL A 129 -2.13 1.67 8.92
C VAL A 129 -2.30 3.13 8.51
N ARG A 130 -3.11 3.40 7.48
CA ARG A 130 -3.53 4.75 7.12
C ARG A 130 -5.04 4.84 7.34
N CYS A 131 -5.50 5.99 7.81
CA CYS A 131 -6.93 6.26 7.93
C CYS A 131 -7.40 7.00 6.67
N VAL A 132 -8.57 6.63 6.17
CA VAL A 132 -9.31 7.33 5.12
C VAL A 132 -10.58 7.92 5.73
N LYS A 133 -11.07 9.02 5.17
CA LYS A 133 -12.24 9.72 5.69
C LYS A 133 -13.50 9.10 5.10
N ASP A 134 -14.55 8.97 5.92
CA ASP A 134 -15.90 8.59 5.46
C ASP A 134 -16.57 9.67 4.59
#